data_AF-A0A383E329-F1
#
_entry.id   AF-A0A383E329-F1
#
_cell.length_a   1.000
_cell.length_b   1.000
_cell.length_c   1.000
_cell.angle_alpha   90.00
_cell.angle_beta   90.00
_cell.angle_gamma   90.00
#
_symmetry.space_group_name_H-M   'P 1'
#
loop_
_entity.id
_entity.type
_entity.pdbx_description
1 polymer ?
#
loop_
_entity_poly.entity_id
_entity_poly.type
_entity_poly.pdbx_seq_one_letter_code
_entity_poly.pdbx_strand_id
1 'polypeptide(L)'
;MSENKSSRTYINLLGIPSLLVIIIAGDNFNQIPIFSIFITIVLYLGIKEIPVLVKGFNSKPFLPLLLIFITILQIDRHPSITWNIPVYNLLIGLTILAMTTEIFRKKQTPLINICSVVFAFIWLGIMLGS
;
A
#
# COMPACT_ATOMS: atom_id res chain seq x y z
N MET A 1 -33.91 -16.49 -6.71
CA MET A 1 -33.11 -15.26 -6.93
C MET A 1 -33.15 -14.45 -5.64
N SER A 2 -32.29 -14.78 -4.66
CA SER A 2 -32.24 -14.15 -3.33
C SER A 2 -31.16 -13.08 -3.35
N GLU A 3 -31.57 -11.82 -3.30
CA GLU A 3 -30.70 -10.66 -3.45
C GLU A 3 -29.66 -10.54 -2.32
N ASN A 4 -28.44 -10.18 -2.72
CA ASN A 4 -27.24 -9.80 -1.97
C ASN A 4 -27.40 -8.60 -1.00
N LYS A 5 -28.55 -8.38 -0.36
CA LYS A 5 -28.78 -7.25 0.57
C LYS A 5 -28.11 -7.45 1.94
N SER A 6 -27.95 -8.70 2.37
CA SER A 6 -27.34 -9.08 3.66
C SER A 6 -25.88 -8.62 3.80
N SER A 7 -25.08 -8.73 2.73
CA SER A 7 -23.63 -8.47 2.77
C SER A 7 -23.28 -7.02 3.15
N ARG A 8 -24.00 -6.03 2.62
CA ARG A 8 -23.74 -4.61 2.93
C ARG A 8 -24.09 -4.25 4.37
N THR A 9 -25.16 -4.85 4.90
CA THR A 9 -25.59 -4.64 6.29
C THR A 9 -24.60 -5.25 7.28
N TYR A 10 -24.08 -6.45 7.01
CA TYR A 10 -23.04 -7.06 7.84
C TYR A 10 -21.72 -6.26 7.82
N ILE A 11 -21.30 -5.76 6.66
CA ILE A 11 -20.10 -4.90 6.56
C ILE A 11 -20.28 -3.62 7.36
N ASN A 12 -21.46 -2.99 7.32
CA ASN A 12 -21.69 -1.78 8.11
C ASN A 12 -21.84 -2.06 9.61
N LEU A 13 -22.43 -3.20 9.99
CA LEU A 13 -22.66 -3.57 11.39
C LEU A 13 -21.37 -4.01 12.09
N LEU A 14 -20.45 -4.68 11.39
CA LEU A 14 -19.21 -5.20 11.98
C LEU A 14 -17.98 -4.42 11.52
N GLY A 15 -17.91 -4.08 10.24
CA GLY A 15 -16.76 -3.41 9.64
C GLY A 15 -16.53 -2.02 10.24
N ILE A 16 -17.52 -1.13 10.22
CA ILE A 16 -17.36 0.23 10.75
C ILE A 16 -17.00 0.21 12.25
N PRO A 17 -17.71 -0.51 13.14
CA PRO A 17 -17.31 -0.60 14.54
C PRO A 17 -15.93 -1.23 14.74
N SER A 18 -15.56 -2.28 13.98
CA SER A 18 -14.22 -2.88 14.08
C SER A 18 -13.11 -1.90 13.69
N LEU A 19 -13.34 -1.06 12.68
CA LEU A 19 -12.38 -0.06 12.22
C LEU A 19 -12.18 1.02 13.30
N LEU A 20 -13.27 1.45 13.95
CA LEU A 20 -13.21 2.36 15.10
C LEU A 20 -12.43 1.75 16.27
N VAL A 21 -12.68 0.47 16.61
CA VAL A 21 -11.93 -0.22 17.67
C VAL A 21 -10.44 -0.28 17.35
N ILE A 22 -10.06 -0.56 16.10
CA ILE A 22 -8.66 -0.61 15.67
C ILE A 22 -7.99 0.78 15.80
N ILE A 23 -8.69 1.84 15.39
CA ILE A 23 -8.18 3.22 15.52
C ILE A 23 -8.01 3.60 16.99
N ILE A 24 -8.97 3.26 17.85
CA ILE A 24 -8.93 3.58 19.29
C ILE A 24 -7.85 2.76 20.01
N ALA A 25 -7.70 1.48 19.68
CA ALA A 25 -6.67 0.61 20.25
C ALA A 25 -5.25 1.10 19.89
N GLY A 26 -5.09 1.67 18.69
CA GLY A 26 -3.82 2.19 18.21
C GLY A 26 -2.74 1.11 18.14
N ASP A 27 -1.49 1.52 18.33
CA ASP A 27 -0.33 0.61 18.28
C ASP A 27 0.14 0.11 19.66
N ASN A 28 -0.47 0.58 20.75
CA ASN A 28 -0.03 0.31 22.12
C ASN A 28 -0.89 -0.72 22.86
N PHE A 29 -1.91 -1.30 22.21
CA PHE A 29 -2.80 -2.26 22.85
C PHE A 29 -2.08 -3.58 23.15
N ASN A 30 -1.82 -3.87 24.43
CA ASN A 30 -1.10 -5.07 24.87
C ASN A 30 0.26 -5.29 24.17
N GLN A 31 0.98 -4.21 23.82
CA GLN A 31 2.26 -4.25 23.08
C GLN A 31 2.15 -4.80 21.64
N ILE A 32 0.93 -4.98 21.13
CA ILE A 32 0.69 -5.40 19.75
C ILE A 32 0.33 -4.16 18.93
N PRO A 33 1.06 -3.87 17.83
CA PRO A 33 0.78 -2.72 16.97
C PRO A 33 -0.41 -3.00 16.04
N ILE A 34 -1.62 -3.08 16.60
CA ILE A 34 -2.85 -3.49 15.90
C ILE A 34 -3.16 -2.56 14.73
N PHE A 35 -3.02 -1.25 14.93
CA PHE A 35 -3.25 -0.26 13.89
C PHE A 35 -2.26 -0.42 12.72
N SER A 36 -0.97 -0.58 13.00
CA SER A 36 0.06 -0.80 11.97
C SER A 36 -0.12 -2.12 11.22
N ILE A 37 -0.55 -3.18 11.90
CA ILE A 37 -0.91 -4.46 11.25
C ILE A 37 -2.10 -4.24 10.30
N PHE A 38 -3.14 -3.55 10.76
CA PHE A 38 -4.30 -3.23 9.92
C PHE A 38 -3.91 -2.42 8.69
N ILE A 39 -3.11 -1.35 8.85
CA ILE A 39 -2.65 -0.55 7.72
C ILE A 39 -1.78 -1.39 6.78
N THR A 40 -0.96 -2.31 7.28
CA THR A 40 -0.17 -3.23 6.44
C THR A 40 -1.07 -4.08 5.55
N ILE A 41 -2.16 -4.62 6.11
CA ILE A 41 -3.15 -5.39 5.34
C ILE A 41 -3.82 -4.51 4.28
N VAL A 42 -4.23 -3.30 4.64
CA VAL A 42 -4.85 -2.35 3.70
C VAL A 42 -3.90 -1.99 2.57
N LEU A 43 -2.64 -1.69 2.87
CA LEU A 43 -1.62 -1.40 1.86
C LEU A 43 -1.37 -2.60 0.94
N TYR A 44 -1.26 -3.80 1.50
CA TYR A 44 -1.08 -5.02 0.72
C TYR A 44 -2.24 -5.25 -0.25
N LEU A 45 -3.49 -5.06 0.20
CA LEU A 45 -4.67 -5.14 -0.66
C LEU A 45 -4.62 -4.05 -1.74
N GLY A 46 -4.24 -2.82 -1.39
CA GLY A 46 -4.05 -1.72 -2.34
C GLY A 46 -3.03 -2.03 -3.44
N ILE A 47 -1.90 -2.65 -3.10
CA ILE A 47 -0.88 -3.10 -4.07
C ILE A 47 -1.47 -4.11 -5.06
N LYS A 48 -2.31 -5.04 -4.58
CA LYS A 48 -2.92 -6.07 -5.43
C LYS A 48 -3.93 -5.51 -6.43
N GLU A 49 -4.50 -4.34 -6.17
CA GLU A 49 -5.40 -3.65 -7.10
C GLU A 49 -4.66 -2.89 -8.21
N ILE A 50 -3.37 -2.57 -8.05
CA ILE A 50 -2.60 -1.80 -9.04
C ILE A 50 -2.58 -2.46 -10.43
N PRO A 51 -2.34 -3.78 -10.61
CA PRO A 51 -2.42 -4.43 -11.91
C PRO A 51 -3.81 -4.37 -12.54
N VAL A 52 -4.87 -4.36 -11.73
CA VAL A 52 -6.26 -4.26 -12.21
C VAL A 52 -6.51 -2.86 -12.78
N LEU A 53 -6.01 -1.82 -12.09
CA LEU A 53 -6.10 -0.44 -12.54
C LEU A 53 -5.41 -0.19 -13.88
N VAL A 54 -4.27 -0.84 -14.14
CA VAL A 54 -3.49 -0.64 -15.37
C VAL A 54 -3.70 -1.71 -16.44
N LYS A 55 -4.66 -2.63 -16.22
CA LYS A 55 -4.95 -3.74 -17.13
C LYS A 55 -5.31 -3.27 -18.54
N GLY A 56 -5.99 -2.12 -18.67
CA GLY A 56 -6.36 -1.53 -19.95
C GLY A 56 -5.17 -1.08 -20.81
N PHE A 57 -3.99 -0.89 -20.22
CA PHE A 57 -2.78 -0.43 -20.90
C PHE A 57 -1.79 -1.56 -21.23
N ASN A 58 -2.19 -2.83 -21.05
CA ASN A 58 -1.32 -4.02 -21.19
C ASN A 58 -0.03 -3.95 -20.33
N SER A 59 -0.07 -3.15 -19.27
CA SER A 59 1.04 -2.91 -18.36
C SER A 59 1.14 -4.03 -17.32
N LYS A 60 2.38 -4.38 -16.94
CA LYS A 60 2.67 -5.38 -15.90
C LYS A 60 3.62 -4.78 -14.86
N PRO A 61 3.10 -3.93 -13.96
CA PRO A 61 3.91 -3.24 -12.95
C PRO A 61 4.70 -4.23 -12.10
N PHE A 62 5.90 -3.81 -11.69
CA PHE A 62 6.73 -4.63 -10.82
C PHE A 62 6.31 -4.47 -9.36
N LEU A 63 5.28 -5.22 -8.96
CA LEU A 63 4.74 -5.20 -7.59
C LEU A 63 5.76 -5.48 -6.48
N PRO A 64 6.78 -6.36 -6.65
CA PRO A 64 7.75 -6.60 -5.58
C PRO A 64 8.49 -5.34 -5.13
N LEU A 65 8.77 -4.41 -6.06
CA LEU A 65 9.41 -3.14 -5.71
C LEU A 65 8.48 -2.29 -4.83
N LEU A 66 7.20 -2.21 -5.18
CA LEU A 66 6.22 -1.48 -4.37
C LEU A 66 6.05 -2.08 -2.96
N LEU A 67 6.09 -3.41 -2.84
CA LEU A 67 6.05 -4.12 -1.55
C LEU A 67 7.24 -3.79 -0.66
N ILE A 68 8.46 -3.76 -1.21
CA ILE A 68 9.67 -3.40 -0.45
C ILE A 68 9.52 -1.99 0.15
N PHE A 69 9.11 -1.03 -0.67
CA PHE A 69 8.97 0.35 -0.22
C PHE A 69 7.86 0.55 0.80
N ILE A 70 6.73 -0.14 0.66
CA ILE A 70 5.67 -0.13 1.67
C ILE A 70 6.14 -0.78 2.98
N THR A 71 6.95 -1.84 2.92
CA THR A 71 7.52 -2.48 4.11
C THR A 71 8.47 -1.53 4.85
N ILE A 72 9.29 -0.77 4.11
CA ILE A 72 10.16 0.29 4.66
C ILE A 72 9.33 1.34 5.41
N LEU A 73 8.21 1.80 4.83
CA LEU A 73 7.31 2.75 5.51
C LEU A 73 6.69 2.17 6.79
N GLN A 74 6.38 0.88 6.82
CA GLN A 74 5.84 0.25 8.03
C GLN A 74 6.89 0.06 9.12
N ILE A 75 8.15 -0.15 8.75
CA ILE A 75 9.27 -0.18 9.69
C ILE A 75 9.47 1.19 10.34
N ASP A 76 9.38 2.25 9.54
CA ASP A 76 9.48 3.64 10.02
C ASP A 76 8.36 4.01 11.01
N ARG A 77 7.18 3.43 10.85
CA ARG A 77 6.04 3.61 11.76
C ARG A 77 6.24 2.93 13.13
N HIS A 78 7.18 1.98 13.25
CA HIS A 78 7.38 1.29 14.53
C HIS A 78 7.99 2.25 15.56
N PRO A 79 7.35 2.45 16.74
CA PRO A 79 7.72 3.50 17.69
C PRO A 79 9.13 3.38 18.28
N SER A 80 9.77 2.21 18.17
CA SER A 80 11.16 2.01 18.60
C SER A 80 12.21 2.34 17.54
N ILE A 81 11.82 2.62 16.29
CA ILE A 81 12.73 2.89 15.17
C ILE A 81 12.51 4.33 14.72
N THR A 82 13.39 5.24 15.14
CA THR A 82 13.37 6.62 14.69
C THR A 82 14.20 6.75 13.42
N TRP A 83 13.63 6.38 12.27
CA TRP A 83 14.28 6.59 10.98
C TRP A 83 13.98 8.01 10.49
N ASN A 84 15.00 8.87 10.48
CA ASN A 84 14.85 10.25 10.03
C ASN A 84 15.10 10.37 8.51
N ILE A 85 14.56 9.42 7.73
CA ILE A 85 14.67 9.44 6.27
C ILE A 85 13.41 10.12 5.73
N PRO A 86 13.53 11.30 5.11
CA PRO A 86 12.36 11.97 4.56
C PRO A 86 11.67 11.14 3.47
N VAL A 87 10.34 11.14 3.45
CA VAL A 87 9.53 10.40 2.46
C VAL A 87 9.88 10.78 1.02
N TYR A 88 10.30 12.03 0.76
CA TYR A 88 10.73 12.45 -0.57
C TYR A 88 12.01 11.75 -1.04
N ASN A 89 12.94 11.39 -0.12
CA ASN A 89 14.12 10.60 -0.47
C ASN A 89 13.74 9.18 -0.85
N LEU A 90 12.77 8.58 -0.15
CA LEU A 90 12.22 7.28 -0.52
C LEU A 90 11.55 7.32 -1.90
N LEU A 91 10.79 8.37 -2.20
CA LEU A 91 10.15 8.55 -3.50
C LEU A 91 11.18 8.70 -4.64
N ILE A 92 12.25 9.47 -4.42
CA ILE A 92 13.35 9.58 -5.39
C ILE A 92 14.05 8.22 -5.57
N GLY A 93 14.34 7.52 -4.48
CA GLY A 93 14.95 6.18 -4.55
C GLY A 93 14.07 5.17 -5.29
N LEU A 94 12.76 5.20 -5.05
CA LEU A 94 11.79 4.34 -5.73
C LEU A 94 11.75 4.64 -7.23
N THR A 95 11.70 5.91 -7.62
CA THR A 95 11.61 6.28 -9.05
C THR A 95 12.86 5.82 -9.80
N ILE A 96 14.06 6.01 -9.23
CA ILE A 96 15.32 5.53 -9.81
C ILE A 96 15.32 3.99 -9.88
N LEU A 97 14.96 3.28 -8.82
CA LEU A 97 14.90 1.82 -8.84
C LEU A 97 13.86 1.29 -9.82
N ALA A 98 12.69 1.93 -9.93
CA ALA A 98 11.65 1.58 -10.87
C ALA A 98 12.14 1.75 -12.32
N MET A 99 12.82 2.85 -12.62
CA MET A 99 13.44 3.06 -13.93
C MET A 99 14.48 1.98 -14.22
N THR A 100 15.41 1.76 -13.30
CA THR A 100 16.50 0.79 -13.48
C THR A 100 15.95 -0.62 -13.68
N THR A 101 15.01 -1.06 -12.83
CA THR A 101 14.38 -2.38 -12.93
C THR A 101 13.60 -2.56 -14.24
N GLU A 102 12.89 -1.54 -14.71
CA GLU A 102 12.17 -1.61 -15.99
C GLU A 102 13.09 -1.67 -17.21
N ILE A 103 14.24 -0.98 -17.17
CA ILE A 103 15.28 -1.10 -18.22
C ILE A 103 15.78 -2.55 -18.32
N PHE A 104 16.04 -3.21 -17.19
CA PHE A 104 16.46 -4.62 -17.18
C PHE A 104 15.34 -5.59 -17.58
N ARG A 105 14.08 -5.29 -17.25
CA ARG A 105 12.93 -6.16 -17.58
C ARG A 105 12.53 -6.14 -19.07
N LYS A 106 13.03 -5.17 -19.86
CA LYS A 106 12.78 -5.04 -21.32
C LYS A 106 11.30 -5.26 -21.72
N LYS A 107 10.36 -4.70 -20.94
CA LYS A 107 8.92 -4.83 -21.22
C LYS A 107 8.48 -3.85 -22.33
N GLN A 108 7.36 -4.16 -22.97
CA GLN A 108 6.80 -3.35 -24.07
C GLN A 108 6.37 -1.94 -23.64
N THR A 109 5.96 -1.74 -22.38
CA THR A 109 5.42 -0.47 -21.86
C THR A 109 6.15 -0.01 -20.59
N PRO A 110 7.47 0.29 -20.66
CA PRO A 110 8.27 0.58 -19.48
C PRO A 110 7.82 1.87 -18.78
N LEU A 111 7.47 2.90 -19.55
CA LEU A 111 6.99 4.19 -18.99
C LEU A 111 5.73 4.00 -18.14
N ILE A 112 4.75 3.26 -18.64
CA ILE A 112 3.48 3.02 -17.93
C ILE A 112 3.73 2.21 -16.66
N ASN A 113 4.63 1.22 -16.71
CA ASN A 113 5.01 0.46 -15.52
C ASN A 113 5.64 1.36 -14.45
N ILE A 114 6.57 2.24 -14.83
CA ILE A 114 7.19 3.21 -13.90
C ILE A 114 6.12 4.13 -13.31
N CYS A 115 5.31 4.76 -14.16
CA CYS A 115 4.25 5.68 -13.73
C CYS A 115 3.28 4.99 -12.77
N SER A 116 2.88 3.75 -13.03
CA SER A 116 1.96 3.01 -12.17
C SER A 116 2.55 2.67 -10.81
N VAL A 117 3.82 2.30 -10.72
CA VAL A 117 4.50 2.02 -9.45
C VAL A 117 4.67 3.30 -8.63
N VAL A 118 5.09 4.38 -9.28
CA VAL A 118 5.28 5.69 -8.62
C VAL A 118 3.93 6.25 -8.16
N PHE A 119 2.91 6.19 -9.01
CA PHE A 119 1.54 6.59 -8.66
C PHE A 119 1.02 5.77 -7.47
N ALA A 120 1.18 4.44 -7.51
CA ALA A 120 0.75 3.58 -6.41
C ALA A 120 1.49 3.90 -5.11
N PHE A 121 2.77 4.24 -5.15
CA PHE A 121 3.51 4.62 -3.95
C PHE A 121 3.08 5.97 -3.38
N ILE A 122 2.85 6.98 -4.24
CA ILE A 122 2.30 8.27 -3.80
C ILE A 122 0.92 8.06 -3.18
N TRP A 123 0.06 7.30 -3.86
CA TRP A 123 -1.30 7.06 -3.40
C TRP A 123 -1.35 6.22 -2.12
N LEU A 124 -0.60 5.13 -2.05
CA LEU A 124 -0.65 4.21 -0.91
C LEU A 124 0.25 4.67 0.25
N GLY A 125 1.44 5.18 -0.02
CA GLY A 125 2.36 5.63 1.03
C GLY A 125 1.92 6.96 1.64
N ILE A 126 1.79 8.00 0.80
CA ILE A 126 1.63 9.38 1.28
C ILE A 126 0.19 9.65 1.75
N MET A 127 -0.84 9.20 1.03
CA MET A 127 -2.22 9.49 1.42
C MET A 127 -2.69 8.70 2.66
N LEU A 128 -2.03 7.58 3.01
CA LEU A 128 -2.32 6.83 4.25
C LEU A 128 -1.50 7.33 5.45
N GLY A 129 -0.86 8.50 5.32
CA GLY A 129 -0.25 9.22 6.43
C GLY A 129 1.01 8.56 7.00
N SER A 130 1.88 8.01 6.14
CA SER A 130 3.29 7.80 6.51
C SER A 130 4.07 9.09 6.37
#